data_AF-A0A9E2EFH8-F1
#
_entry.id   AF-A0A9E2EFH8-F1
#
_cell.length_a   1.000
_cell.length_b   1.000
_cell.length_c   1.000
_cell.angle_alpha   90.00
_cell.angle_beta   90.00
_cell.angle_gamma   90.00
#
_symmetry.space_group_name_H-M   'P 1'
#
loop_
_entity.id
_entity.type
_entity.pdbx_description
1 polymer ?
#
loop_
_entity_poly.entity_id
_entity_poly.type
_entity_poly.pdbx_seq_one_letter_code
_entity_poly.pdbx_strand_id
1 'polypeptide(L)'
;MNAATTNTLGRFGENIRRFIKLESAAGLVLMAATVLAMVVKNSPLAETYQSLLLLEGEIRVGSLGIEKPLLLWVNDLWMAVFFFLVGMEIKREWIEGHLSDRSQI
;
A
#
# COMPACT_ATOMS: atom_id res chain seq x y z
N MET A 1 -2.80 -4.33 -37.03
CA MET A 1 -2.83 -3.69 -35.69
C MET A 1 -3.53 -2.33 -35.86
N ASN A 2 -4.75 -2.17 -35.33
CA ASN A 2 -5.63 -1.05 -35.69
C ASN A 2 -5.46 0.13 -34.73
N ALA A 3 -5.50 1.35 -35.28
CA ALA A 3 -5.40 2.62 -34.55
C ALA A 3 -6.51 2.85 -33.47
N ALA A 4 -7.56 2.02 -33.46
CA ALA A 4 -8.61 2.04 -32.44
C ALA A 4 -8.14 1.47 -31.08
N THR A 5 -7.19 0.53 -31.08
CA THR A 5 -6.69 -0.12 -29.85
C THR A 5 -5.69 0.78 -29.10
N THR A 6 -4.87 1.56 -29.81
CA THR A 6 -3.96 2.54 -29.21
C THR A 6 -4.69 3.70 -28.53
N ASN A 7 -5.80 4.18 -29.09
CA ASN A 7 -6.60 5.28 -28.51
C ASN A 7 -7.39 4.88 -27.25
N THR A 8 -7.82 3.62 -27.12
CA THR A 8 -8.55 3.15 -25.94
C THR A 8 -7.63 2.90 -24.75
N LEU A 9 -6.44 2.32 -24.98
CA LEU A 9 -5.39 2.17 -23.96
C LEU A 9 -4.88 3.54 -23.46
N GLY A 10 -4.67 4.49 -24.37
CA GLY A 10 -4.25 5.86 -24.02
C GLY A 10 -5.28 6.59 -23.15
N ARG A 11 -6.57 6.54 -23.52
CA ARG A 11 -7.66 7.14 -22.74
C ARG A 11 -7.80 6.55 -21.34
N PHE A 12 -7.56 5.24 -21.18
CA PHE A 12 -7.63 4.60 -19.86
C PHE A 12 -6.50 5.10 -18.95
N GLY A 13 -5.28 5.23 -19.49
CA GLY A 13 -4.14 5.81 -18.76
C GLY A 13 -4.38 7.27 -18.34
N GLU A 14 -4.95 8.08 -19.23
CA GLU A 14 -5.32 9.47 -18.89
C GLU A 14 -6.39 9.54 -17.79
N ASN A 15 -7.38 8.65 -17.82
CA ASN A 15 -8.42 8.58 -16.79
C ASN A 15 -7.85 8.15 -15.43
N ILE A 16 -6.95 7.16 -15.39
CA ILE A 16 -6.25 6.76 -14.16
C ILE A 16 -5.43 7.93 -13.62
N ARG A 17 -4.72 8.65 -14.48
CA ARG A 17 -3.90 9.80 -14.06
C ARG A 17 -4.76 10.94 -13.51
N ARG A 18 -5.93 11.21 -14.11
CA ARG A 18 -6.90 12.17 -13.58
C ARG A 18 -7.48 11.70 -12.24
N PHE A 19 -7.76 10.41 -12.10
CA PHE A 19 -8.25 9.83 -10.86
C PHE A 19 -7.22 9.93 -9.73
N ILE A 20 -5.97 9.53 -9.96
CA ILE A 20 -4.88 9.62 -8.96
C ILE A 20 -4.62 11.08 -8.53
N LYS A 21 -4.87 12.06 -9.41
CA LYS A 21 -4.75 13.49 -9.08
C LYS A 21 -5.86 14.03 -8.17
N LEU A 22 -6.95 13.28 -7.96
CA LEU A 22 -7.98 13.68 -7.01
C LEU A 22 -7.45 13.45 -5.60
N GLU A 23 -7.48 14.49 -4.77
CA GLU A 23 -7.07 14.42 -3.35
C GLU A 23 -7.84 13.33 -2.58
N SER A 24 -9.11 13.09 -2.94
CA SER A 24 -9.96 12.07 -2.34
C SER A 24 -9.77 10.64 -2.90
N ALA A 25 -8.99 10.45 -3.96
CA ALA A 25 -8.82 9.13 -4.57
C ALA A 25 -8.15 8.13 -3.63
N ALA A 26 -7.18 8.57 -2.83
CA ALA A 26 -6.53 7.71 -1.84
C ALA A 26 -7.54 7.18 -0.81
N GLY A 27 -8.44 8.05 -0.32
CA GLY A 27 -9.50 7.67 0.61
C GLY A 27 -10.52 6.70 0.00
N LEU A 28 -10.91 6.93 -1.26
CA LEU A 28 -11.80 6.03 -2.00
C LEU A 28 -11.20 4.64 -2.21
N VAL A 29 -9.92 4.56 -2.57
CA VAL A 29 -9.20 3.29 -2.73
C VAL A 29 -9.12 2.55 -1.40
N LEU A 30 -8.83 3.26 -0.29
CA LEU A 30 -8.79 2.66 1.05
C LEU A 30 -10.15 2.11 1.48
N MET A 31 -11.23 2.86 1.24
CA MET A 31 -12.60 2.40 1.52
C MET A 31 -12.96 1.17 0.69
N ALA A 32 -12.65 1.19 -0.61
CA ALA A 32 -12.89 0.05 -1.49
C ALA A 32 -12.12 -1.20 -1.03
N ALA A 33 -10.85 -1.06 -0.66
CA ALA A 33 -10.04 -2.15 -0.11
C ALA A 33 -10.65 -2.71 1.19
N THR A 34 -11.16 -1.84 2.06
CA THR A 34 -11.82 -2.24 3.31
C THR A 34 -13.09 -3.04 3.05
N VAL A 35 -13.95 -2.55 2.15
CA VAL A 35 -15.19 -3.25 1.77
C VAL A 35 -14.86 -4.60 1.14
N LEU A 36 -13.88 -4.67 0.23
CA LEU A 36 -13.42 -5.91 -0.37
C LEU A 36 -12.92 -6.90 0.69
N ALA A 37 -12.11 -6.45 1.65
CA ALA A 37 -11.64 -7.29 2.74
C ALA A 37 -12.80 -7.85 3.59
N MET A 38 -13.82 -7.04 3.89
CA MET A 38 -15.03 -7.50 4.58
C MET A 38 -15.79 -8.55 3.75
N VAL A 39 -15.97 -8.32 2.45
CA VAL A 39 -16.65 -9.28 1.56
C VAL A 39 -15.89 -10.61 1.53
N VAL A 40 -14.57 -10.57 1.33
CA VAL A 40 -13.73 -11.78 1.31
C VAL A 40 -13.85 -12.55 2.62
N LYS A 41 -13.76 -11.85 3.77
CA LYS A 41 -13.85 -12.45 5.11
C LYS A 41 -15.23 -13.06 5.41
N ASN A 42 -16.31 -12.55 4.83
CA ASN A 42 -17.66 -13.09 5.03
C ASN A 42 -18.09 -14.10 3.96
N SER A 43 -17.20 -14.42 3.01
CA SER A 43 -17.48 -15.33 1.90
C SER A 43 -16.93 -16.74 2.17
N PRO A 44 -17.32 -17.76 1.38
CA PRO A 44 -16.72 -19.10 1.44
C PRO A 44 -15.20 -19.12 1.21
N LEU A 45 -14.62 -18.05 0.64
CA LEU A 45 -13.17 -17.90 0.46
C LEU A 45 -12.44 -17.52 1.75
N ALA A 46 -13.16 -17.23 2.85
CA ALA A 46 -12.60 -16.79 4.11
C ALA A 46 -11.57 -17.79 4.68
N GLU A 47 -11.87 -19.08 4.66
CA GLU A 47 -10.96 -20.11 5.16
C GLU A 47 -9.68 -20.16 4.32
N THR A 48 -9.79 -20.18 2.99
CA THR A 48 -8.63 -20.16 2.08
C THR A 48 -7.78 -18.91 2.29
N TYR A 49 -8.40 -17.75 2.42
CA TYR A 49 -7.72 -16.50 2.71
C TYR A 49 -6.99 -16.54 4.06
N GLN A 50 -7.65 -17.07 5.09
CA GLN A 50 -7.05 -17.16 6.43
C GLN A 50 -5.91 -18.17 6.48
N SER A 51 -6.01 -19.31 5.80
CA SER A 51 -4.90 -20.27 5.67
C SER A 51 -3.69 -19.67 4.96
N LEU A 52 -3.90 -18.84 3.93
CA LEU A 52 -2.82 -18.12 3.26
C LEU A 52 -2.16 -17.09 4.18
N LEU A 53 -2.94 -16.36 4.98
CA LEU A 53 -2.41 -15.38 5.93
C LEU A 53 -1.65 -16.01 7.10
N LEU A 54 -2.08 -17.20 7.53
CA LEU A 54 -1.45 -17.98 8.59
C LEU A 54 -0.30 -18.85 8.11
N LEU A 55 -0.03 -18.87 6.79
CA LEU A 55 1.09 -19.63 6.23
C LEU A 55 2.39 -19.17 6.91
N GLU A 56 3.03 -20.10 7.60
CA GLU A 56 4.28 -19.83 8.31
C GLU A 56 5.41 -19.66 7.29
N GLY A 57 5.93 -18.43 7.21
CA GLY A 57 7.08 -18.09 6.40
C GLY A 57 8.32 -18.06 7.29
N GLU A 58 9.26 -18.95 7.01
CA GLU A 58 10.54 -18.99 7.69
C GLU A 58 11.66 -18.45 6.81
N ILE A 59 12.43 -17.51 7.35
CA ILE A 59 13.69 -17.06 6.76
C ILE A 59 14.82 -17.37 7.75
N ARG A 60 15.72 -18.27 7.38
CA ARG A 60 16.92 -18.62 8.15
C ARG A 60 18.18 -18.10 7.50
N VAL A 61 19.06 -17.49 8.30
CA VAL A 61 20.43 -17.14 7.92
C VAL A 61 21.37 -17.70 9.00
N GLY A 62 22.04 -18.81 8.69
CA GLY A 62 22.87 -19.52 9.66
C GLY A 62 22.05 -20.09 10.83
N SER A 63 22.39 -19.74 12.07
CA SER A 63 21.66 -20.13 13.28
C SER A 63 20.54 -19.17 13.67
N LEU A 64 20.41 -18.03 13.00
CA LEU A 64 19.34 -17.06 13.23
C LEU A 64 18.18 -17.37 12.29
N GLY A 65 17.06 -17.80 12.87
CA GLY A 65 15.80 -18.02 12.16
C GLY A 65 14.75 -17.03 12.62
N ILE A 66 14.01 -16.47 11.68
CA ILE A 66 12.80 -15.69 11.95
C ILE A 66 11.63 -16.46 11.36
N GLU A 67 10.83 -17.03 12.25
CA GLU A 67 9.59 -17.72 11.92
C GLU A 67 8.43 -16.77 12.22
N LYS A 68 7.71 -16.36 11.17
CA LYS A 68 6.53 -15.51 11.31
C LYS A 68 5.47 -15.89 10.28
N PRO A 69 4.18 -15.87 10.64
CA PRO A 69 3.09 -15.96 9.67
C PRO A 69 3.20 -14.89 8.59
N LEU A 70 2.75 -15.21 7.38
CA LEU A 70 2.76 -14.31 6.22
C LEU A 70 2.08 -12.97 6.52
N LEU A 71 1.00 -12.98 7.32
CA LEU A 71 0.31 -11.76 7.76
C LEU A 71 1.26 -10.77 8.47
N LEU A 72 2.15 -11.25 9.35
CA LEU A 72 3.08 -10.40 10.08
C LEU A 72 4.17 -9.86 9.15
N TRP A 73 4.68 -10.69 8.22
CA TRP A 73 5.64 -10.24 7.20
C TRP A 73 5.07 -9.10 6.35
N VAL A 74 3.83 -9.26 5.90
CA VAL A 74 3.14 -8.25 5.09
C VAL A 74 2.92 -6.96 5.90
N ASN A 75 2.51 -7.08 7.18
CA ASN A 75 2.32 -5.91 8.04
C ASN A 75 3.63 -5.15 8.29
N ASP A 76 4.70 -5.86 8.67
CA ASP A 76 6.02 -5.29 8.92
C ASP A 76 6.55 -4.58 7.66
N LEU A 77 6.37 -5.18 6.47
CA LEU A 77 6.80 -4.59 5.19
C LEU A 77 6.03 -3.32 4.83
N TRP A 78 4.69 -3.34 4.93
CA TRP A 78 3.88 -2.15 4.64
C TRP A 78 4.15 -1.02 5.62
N MET A 79 4.35 -1.35 6.91
CA MET A 79 4.76 -0.37 7.91
C MET A 79 6.15 0.21 7.61
N ALA A 80 7.11 -0.61 7.16
CA ALA A 80 8.43 -0.12 6.76
C ALA A 80 8.33 0.88 5.59
N VAL A 81 7.54 0.57 4.56
CA VAL A 81 7.31 1.49 3.42
C VAL A 81 6.60 2.76 3.88
N PHE A 82 5.55 2.64 4.71
CA PHE A 82 4.82 3.78 5.24
C PHE A 82 5.72 4.71 6.04
N PHE A 83 6.48 4.18 7.00
CA PHE A 83 7.40 4.97 7.81
C PHE A 83 8.55 5.54 7.00
N PHE A 84 9.00 4.86 5.95
CA PHE A 84 10.00 5.42 5.04
C PHE A 84 9.47 6.65 4.31
N LEU A 85 8.26 6.57 3.74
CA LEU A 85 7.61 7.71 3.07
C LEU A 85 7.37 8.87 4.05
N VAL A 86 6.82 8.57 5.22
CA VAL A 86 6.61 9.57 6.29
C VAL A 86 7.95 10.18 6.74
N GLY A 87 8.99 9.36 6.89
CA GLY A 87 10.33 9.82 7.26
C GLY A 87 10.95 10.76 6.21
N MET A 88 10.78 10.47 4.92
CA MET A 88 11.20 11.37 3.84
C MET A 88 10.41 12.68 3.87
N GLU A 89 9.12 12.62 4.12
CA GLU A 89 8.26 13.80 4.21
C GLU A 89 8.63 14.68 5.41
N ILE A 90 8.86 14.07 6.57
CA ILE A 90 9.36 14.77 7.77
C ILE A 90 10.72 15.40 7.48
N LYS A 91 11.64 14.67 6.82
CA LYS A 91 12.94 15.22 6.44
C LYS A 91 12.81 16.42 5.49
N ARG A 92 11.87 16.36 4.54
CA ARG A 92 11.56 17.47 3.61
C ARG A 92 11.09 18.69 4.39
N GLU A 93 10.14 18.52 5.29
CA GLU A 93 9.61 19.60 6.14
C GLU A 93 10.66 20.19 7.10
N TRP A 94 11.62 19.38 7.54
CA TRP A 94 12.69 19.81 8.44
C TRP A 94 13.80 20.62 7.77
N ILE A 95 13.98 20.48 6.45
CA ILE A 95 15.03 21.18 5.69
C ILE A 95 14.47 22.40 4.95
N GLU A 96 13.27 22.27 4.37
CA GLU A 96 12.70 23.28 3.45
C GLU A 96 11.31 23.77 3.89
N GLY A 97 10.74 23.15 4.92
CA GLY A 97 9.36 23.39 5.34
C GLY A 97 9.23 24.12 6.67
N HIS A 98 8.01 24.09 7.20
CA HIS A 98 7.60 24.92 8.35
C HIS A 98 8.27 24.52 9.67
N LEU A 99 8.88 23.34 9.74
CA LEU A 99 9.63 22.85 10.90
C LEU A 99 11.09 23.31 10.93
N SER A 100 11.55 23.99 9.88
CA SER A 100 12.94 24.47 9.77
C SER A 100 13.22 25.67 10.68
N ASP A 101 12.18 26.45 11.02
CA ASP A 101 12.32 27.67 11.84
C ASP A 101 11.52 27.56 13.14
N ARG A 102 12.22 27.58 14.28
CA ARG A 102 11.61 27.40 15.60
C ARG A 102 10.68 28.56 16.01
N SER A 103 10.66 29.67 15.27
CA SER A 103 9.77 30.81 15.53
C SER A 103 8.39 30.70 14.88
N GLN A 104 8.13 29.65 14.10
CA GLN A 104 6.83 29.39 13.43
C GLN A 104 5.99 28.30 14.13
N ILE A 105 6.47 27.77 15.27
CA ILE A 105 5.77 26.81 16.13
C ILE A 105 5.16 27.54 17.33
#